data_AF-A0A7Y0EJU6-F1
#
_entry.id   AF-A0A7Y0EJU6-F1
#
_cell.length_a   1.000
_cell.length_b   1.000
_cell.length_c   1.000
_cell.angle_alpha   90.00
_cell.angle_beta   90.00
_cell.angle_gamma   90.00
#
_symmetry.space_group_name_H-M   'P 1'
#
loop_
_entity.id
_entity.type
_entity.pdbx_description
1 polymer ?
#
loop_
_entity_poly.entity_id
_entity_poly.type
_entity_poly.pdbx_seq_one_letter_code
_entity_poly.pdbx_strand_id
1 'polypeptide(L)' 'MKIPVTLFVGRGKEVKISSDILDETLQLYKEEIPSCEVIEFSKSGHMIPDEEPEKYIEKIISFINKIECNNV' A
#
# COMPACT_ATOMS: atom_id res chain seq x y z
N MET A 1 -3.08 -15.20 -15.49
CA MET A 1 -3.92 -14.10 -14.96
C MET A 1 -3.04 -13.32 -13.99
N LYS A 2 -2.78 -12.02 -14.23
CA LYS A 2 -2.03 -11.17 -13.28
C LYS A 2 -3.07 -10.47 -12.41
N ILE A 3 -3.16 -10.84 -11.14
CA ILE A 3 -4.06 -10.19 -10.19
C ILE A 3 -3.38 -8.88 -9.77
N PRO A 4 -4.03 -7.70 -9.91
CA PRO A 4 -3.49 -6.46 -9.39
C PRO A 4 -3.35 -6.52 -7.88
N VAL A 5 -2.19 -6.14 -7.35
CA VAL A 5 -1.92 -6.11 -5.91
C VAL A 5 -1.43 -4.72 -5.54
N THR A 6 -1.95 -4.16 -4.46
CA THR A 6 -1.42 -2.94 -3.87
C THR A 6 -1.11 -3.19 -2.41
N LEU A 7 0.13 -2.90 -2.01
CA LEU A 7 0.62 -3.02 -0.64
C LEU A 7 0.77 -1.62 -0.04
N PHE A 8 0.07 -1.37 1.05
CA PHE A 8 0.20 -0.12 1.81
C PHE A 8 1.22 -0.28 2.93
N VAL A 9 2.13 0.68 3.04
CA VAL A 9 3.26 0.62 3.98
C VAL A 9 3.35 1.91 4.76
N GLY A 10 3.29 1.81 6.09
CA GLY A 10 3.54 2.93 6.99
C GLY A 10 5.05 3.19 7.11
N ARG A 11 5.44 4.46 7.00
CA ARG A 11 6.83 4.94 7.15
C ARG A 11 6.97 6.08 8.17
N GLY A 12 5.91 6.34 8.92
CA GLY A 12 5.90 7.35 9.98
C GLY A 12 6.86 7.00 11.11
N LYS A 13 7.72 7.95 11.48
CA LYS A 13 8.69 7.80 12.57
C LYS A 13 8.12 8.20 13.94
N GLU A 14 7.06 9.00 13.95
CA GLU A 14 6.44 9.59 15.16
C GLU A 14 5.10 8.92 15.50
N VAL A 15 4.84 7.74 14.94
CA VAL A 15 3.57 7.03 15.05
C VAL A 15 3.53 6.13 16.28
N LYS A 16 2.32 5.89 16.79
CA LYS A 16 2.12 5.13 18.03
C LYS A 16 2.45 3.65 17.87
N ILE A 17 2.16 3.09 16.70
CA ILE A 17 2.43 1.68 16.37
C ILE A 17 3.22 1.67 15.07
N SER A 18 4.50 1.30 15.14
CA SER A 18 5.39 1.21 13.97
C SER A 18 4.89 0.18 12.95
N SER A 19 5.17 0.43 11.68
CA SER A 19 5.04 -0.58 10.61
C SER A 19 6.42 -1.19 10.38
N ASP A 20 6.66 -2.38 10.91
CA ASP A 20 7.98 -3.03 10.92
C ASP A 20 8.31 -3.79 9.62
N ILE A 21 7.63 -3.45 8.52
CA ILE A 21 7.96 -4.03 7.21
C ILE A 21 9.30 -3.46 6.74
N LEU A 22 10.31 -4.32 6.72
CA LEU A 22 11.65 -4.00 6.24
C LEU A 22 11.67 -3.85 4.72
N ASP A 23 12.62 -3.06 4.22
CA ASP A 23 12.82 -2.86 2.77
C ASP A 23 13.12 -4.17 2.05
N GLU A 24 13.88 -5.06 2.70
CA GLU A 24 14.18 -6.40 2.22
C GLU A 24 12.90 -7.22 1.99
N THR A 25 11.94 -7.13 2.92
CA THR A 25 10.64 -7.79 2.80
C THR A 25 9.80 -7.18 1.69
N LEU A 26 9.83 -5.86 1.50
CA LEU A 26 9.15 -5.22 0.37
C LEU A 26 9.72 -5.64 -0.97
N GLN A 27 11.04 -5.83 -1.04
CA GLN A 27 11.70 -6.26 -2.26
C GLN A 27 11.22 -7.65 -2.67
N LEU A 28 11.06 -8.58 -1.72
CA LEU A 28 10.48 -9.90 -1.98
C LEU A 28 9.07 -9.82 -2.58
N TYR A 29 8.20 -8.94 -2.05
CA TYR A 29 6.86 -8.75 -2.63
C TYR A 29 6.90 -8.24 -4.07
N LYS A 30 7.82 -7.33 -4.41
CA LYS A 30 7.97 -6.79 -5.76
C LYS A 30 8.52 -7.83 -6.75
N GLU A 31 9.42 -8.68 -6.29
CA GLU A 31 10.03 -9.74 -7.11
C GLU A 31 9.04 -10.88 -7.39
N GLU A 32 8.34 -11.35 -6.35
CA GLU A 32 7.41 -12.49 -6.45
C GLU A 32 6.05 -12.09 -7.06
N ILE A 33 5.66 -10.83 -6.95
CA ILE A 33 4.39 -10.31 -7.47
C ILE A 33 4.67 -9.14 -8.41
N PRO A 34 4.91 -9.40 -9.71
CA PRO A 34 5.23 -8.35 -10.69
C PRO A 34 4.13 -7.29 -10.90
N SER A 35 2.90 -7.56 -10.45
CA SER A 35 1.76 -6.64 -10.45
C SER A 35 1.57 -5.91 -9.11
N CYS A 36 2.51 -6.05 -8.17
CA CYS A 36 2.46 -5.39 -6.87
C CYS A 36 2.94 -3.93 -6.97
N GLU A 37 2.05 -3.02 -6.63
CA GLU A 37 2.36 -1.61 -6.40
C GLU A 37 2.50 -1.37 -4.90
N VAL A 38 3.62 -0.77 -4.48
CA VAL A 38 3.84 -0.39 -3.08
C VAL A 38 3.54 1.10 -2.92
N ILE A 39 2.66 1.44 -1.97
CA ILE A 39 2.31 2.82 -1.66
C ILE A 39 2.68 3.13 -0.22
N GLU A 40 3.52 4.15 -0.05
CA GLU A 40 4.04 4.55 1.25
C GLU A 40 3.20 5.67 1.89
N PHE A 41 3.03 5.55 3.20
CA PHE A 41 2.31 6.46 4.08
C PHE A 41 3.30 7.04 5.08
N SER A 42 3.86 8.22 4.77
CA SER A 42 4.96 8.81 5.53
C SER A 42 4.55 9.37 6.90
N LYS A 43 3.24 9.49 7.18
CA LYS A 43 2.72 9.94 8.47
C LYS A 43 2.03 8.80 9.25
N SER A 44 2.03 7.59 8.70
CA SER A 44 1.35 6.43 9.29
C SER A 44 2.33 5.32 9.64
N GLY A 45 1.98 4.53 10.64
CA GLY A 45 2.61 3.27 11.00
C GLY A 45 1.70 2.11 10.63
N HIS A 46 1.36 1.28 11.61
CA HIS A 46 0.49 0.12 11.40
C HIS A 46 -0.97 0.51 11.11
N MET A 47 -1.46 1.61 11.71
CA MET A 47 -2.87 2.00 11.68
C MET A 47 -3.16 3.00 10.56
N ILE A 48 -2.70 2.71 9.34
CA ILE A 48 -2.82 3.59 8.17
C ILE A 48 -4.24 4.16 7.95
N PRO A 49 -5.33 3.36 8.04
CA PRO A 49 -6.68 3.90 7.85
C PRO A 49 -7.09 4.94 8.88
N ASP A 50 -6.59 4.85 10.11
CA ASP A 50 -6.89 5.80 11.19
C ASP A 50 -5.98 7.03 11.15
N GLU A 51 -4.73 6.86 10.69
CA GLU A 51 -3.69 7.90 10.73
C GLU A 51 -3.69 8.80 9.48
N GLU A 52 -3.94 8.25 8.29
CA GLU A 52 -4.05 8.99 7.03
C GLU A 52 -5.33 8.60 6.25
N PRO A 53 -6.54 8.81 6.82
CA PRO A 53 -7.80 8.31 6.26
C PRO A 53 -8.09 8.81 4.85
N GLU A 54 -7.85 10.10 4.58
CA GLU A 54 -8.13 10.71 3.27
C GLU A 54 -7.29 10.08 2.16
N LYS A 55 -5.98 9.96 2.39
CA LYS A 55 -5.06 9.33 1.45
C LYS A 55 -5.35 7.84 1.30
N TYR A 56 -5.68 7.14 2.39
CA TYR A 56 -6.05 5.73 2.33
C TYR A 56 -7.26 5.51 1.41
N ILE A 57 -8.33 6.29 1.62
CA ILE A 57 -9.54 6.24 0.79
C ILE A 57 -9.21 6.55 -0.68
N GLU A 58 -8.43 7.60 -0.94
CA GLU A 58 -8.00 7.97 -2.30
C GLU A 58 -7.30 6.80 -3.01
N LYS A 59 -6.39 6.09 -2.32
CA LYS A 59 -5.65 4.97 -2.91
C LYS A 59 -6.50 3.73 -3.11
N ILE A 60 -7.45 3.45 -2.22
CA ILE A 60 -8.44 2.38 -2.42
C ILE A 60 -9.30 2.68 -3.66
N ILE A 61 -9.85 3.89 -3.79
CA ILE A 61 -10.64 4.28 -4.96
C ILE A 61 -9.81 4.16 -6.24
N SER A 62 -8.55 4.63 -6.22
CA SER A 62 -7.64 4.50 -7.35
C SER A 62 -7.41 3.04 -7.75
N PHE A 63 -7.22 2.14 -6.78
CA PHE A 63 -7.04 0.71 -7.02
C PHE A 63 -8.28 0.07 -7.65
N ILE A 64 -9.48 0.35 -7.12
CA ILE A 64 -10.75 -0.17 -7.66
C ILE A 64 -10.93 0.30 -9.11
N ASN A 65 -10.74 1.60 -9.38
CA ASN A 65 -10.86 2.15 -10.73
C ASN A 65 -9.86 1.53 -11.71
N LYS A 66 -8.64 1.22 -11.28
CA LYS A 66 -7.65 0.51 -12.11
C LYS A 66 -8.16 -0.88 -12.48
N ILE A 67 -8.84 -1.59 -11.59
CA ILE A 67 -9.38 -2.93 -11.87
C ILE A 67 -10.57 -2.82 -12.84
N GLU A 68 -11.50 -1.91 -12.59
CA GLU A 68 -12.71 -1.75 -13.41
C GLU A 68 -12.38 -1.29 -14.84
N CYS A 69 -11.46 -0.34 -15.01
CA CYS A 69 -11.04 0.13 -16.33
C CYS A 69 -10.20 -0.88 -17.13
N ASN A 70 -9.55 -1.86 -16.48
CA ASN A 70 -8.77 -2.91 -17.14
C ASN A 70 -9.64 -4.11 -17.61
N ASN A 71 -10.94 -4.12 -17.29
CA ASN A 71 -11.89 -5.14 -17.73
C ASN A 71 -12.73 -4.72 -18.96
N VAL A 72 -12.27 -3.70 -19.70
CA VAL A 72 -12.86 -3.22 -20.97
C VAL A 72 -12.00 -3.68 -22.15
#